data_AF-A0A9N9IBR6-F1
#
_entry.id   AF-A0A9N9IBR6-F1
#
_cell.length_a   1.000
_cell.length_b   1.000
_cell.length_c   1.000
_cell.angle_alpha   90.00
_cell.angle_beta   90.00
_cell.angle_gamma   90.00
#
_symmetry.space_group_name_H-M   'P 1'
#
loop_
_entity.id
_entity.type
_entity.pdbx_description
1 polymer ?
#
loop_
_entity_poly.entity_id
_entity_poly.type
_entity_poly.pdbx_seq_one_letter_code
_entity_poly.pdbx_strand_id
1 'polypeptide(L)'
;EIPVQDWRMRERLKTVSGALVLCLNIGVDPPDIVKPSPCAKLECWVDPFSVPPTKALDAIGKNLQAQYEQLSIRTRYKQYLDPSVDEMKKFCTNLRKSAKEERVLLHYNGHGVPKPTASGEIWCFNKHFTQYIPVSLGDLQSWLGSPCIYVFDCSAAGNILESFKRFSEQRYLENNRPESSAPLNIQLAACGPNETLPMHPHLPADLFTSCLTSPIEIALRWFVLQNPLPSYLTVDMVMKLPGRLQDRRTPLGELNWIFTAITDTIAWNVLPRDLFKQLFRQDLMVAALFRNFLLAERIMRRYQCKPMSHPELPPTHDHPMWDSWDLAVDMCLAQLPSLLSAENGGTEVEYKHSTFFDEQLTAFQVWLSKGSVSQKPPEQLPIVLQVLLSQVHRSRALGLLSKYLDL
;
A
#
# COMPACT_ATOMS: atom_id res chain seq x y z
N GLU A 1 40.44 2.06 9.81
CA GLU A 1 39.54 0.98 9.34
C GLU A 1 38.19 1.59 9.05
N ILE A 2 37.64 1.39 7.84
CA ILE A 2 36.25 1.77 7.56
C ILE A 2 35.39 0.81 8.39
N PRO A 3 34.52 1.29 9.31
CA PRO A 3 33.67 0.41 10.07
C PRO A 3 32.83 -0.43 9.10
N VAL A 4 32.94 -1.76 9.20
CA VAL A 4 32.11 -2.66 8.39
C VAL A 4 30.66 -2.40 8.80
N GLN A 5 29.88 -1.76 7.94
CA GLN A 5 28.46 -1.55 8.17
C GLN A 5 27.78 -2.91 8.33
N ASP A 6 27.07 -3.11 9.44
CA ASP A 6 26.35 -4.36 9.69
C ASP A 6 25.18 -4.48 8.69
N TRP A 7 25.31 -5.44 7.78
CA TRP A 7 24.30 -5.77 6.78
C TRP A 7 23.34 -6.87 7.25
N ARG A 8 23.63 -7.53 8.39
CA ARG A 8 22.84 -8.66 8.88
C ARG A 8 21.53 -8.19 9.50
N MET A 9 20.43 -8.74 9.01
CA MET A 9 19.12 -8.61 9.64
C MET A 9 19.03 -9.58 10.83
N ARG A 10 19.42 -9.11 12.03
CA ARG A 10 19.45 -9.93 13.25
C ARG A 10 18.05 -10.20 13.81
N GLU A 11 17.13 -9.23 13.69
CA GLU A 11 15.76 -9.34 14.20
C GLU A 11 14.75 -9.38 13.04
N ARG A 12 14.10 -10.52 12.86
CA ARG A 12 13.00 -10.69 11.90
C ARG A 12 11.67 -10.66 12.65
N LEU A 13 11.02 -9.50 12.66
CA LEU A 13 9.64 -9.34 13.12
C LEU A 13 8.68 -9.85 12.05
N LYS A 14 7.54 -10.42 12.47
CA LYS A 14 6.51 -10.89 11.54
C LYS A 14 5.14 -10.36 11.94
N THR A 15 4.36 -9.97 10.93
CA THR A 15 2.94 -9.67 11.10
C THR A 15 2.12 -10.96 11.13
N VAL A 16 1.71 -11.39 12.31
CA VAL A 16 1.06 -12.70 12.53
C VAL A 16 -0.46 -12.66 12.49
N SER A 17 -1.04 -11.49 12.76
CA SER A 17 -2.49 -11.29 12.79
C SER A 17 -2.87 -9.89 12.30
N GLY A 18 -4.00 -9.79 11.58
CA GLY A 18 -4.59 -8.53 11.15
C GLY A 18 -6.05 -8.39 11.60
N ALA A 19 -6.41 -7.22 12.12
CA ALA A 19 -7.79 -6.80 12.33
C ALA A 19 -8.21 -5.83 11.23
N LEU A 20 -9.30 -6.14 10.54
CA LEU A 20 -9.88 -5.34 9.48
C LEU A 20 -11.16 -4.69 10.02
N VAL A 21 -11.04 -3.46 10.46
CA VAL A 21 -12.10 -2.68 11.10
C VAL A 21 -12.73 -1.78 10.05
N LEU A 22 -13.98 -2.07 9.69
CA LEU A 22 -14.75 -1.32 8.71
C LEU A 22 -15.88 -0.60 9.43
N CYS A 23 -15.85 0.73 9.43
CA CYS A 23 -16.90 1.58 9.96
C CYS A 23 -17.56 2.36 8.82
N LEU A 24 -18.52 1.74 8.13
CA LEU A 24 -19.08 2.19 6.86
C LEU A 24 -20.54 2.64 6.94
N ASN A 25 -21.35 2.07 7.83
CA ASN A 25 -22.78 2.41 8.01
C ASN A 25 -23.52 2.66 6.68
N ILE A 26 -23.46 1.67 5.78
CA ILE A 26 -23.84 1.83 4.37
C ILE A 26 -25.25 2.41 4.23
N GLY A 27 -25.33 3.55 3.53
CA GLY A 27 -26.59 4.28 3.29
C GLY A 27 -26.83 5.46 4.23
N VAL A 28 -25.97 5.67 5.23
CA VAL A 28 -26.04 6.80 6.16
C VAL A 28 -24.72 7.55 6.15
N ASP A 29 -24.73 8.77 5.61
CA ASP A 29 -23.52 9.60 5.56
C ASP A 29 -23.24 10.25 6.93
N PRO A 30 -21.96 10.38 7.35
CA PRO A 30 -21.61 11.09 8.55
C PRO A 30 -21.83 12.62 8.38
N PRO A 31 -22.12 13.35 9.48
CA PRO A 31 -22.59 14.73 9.41
C PRO A 31 -21.55 15.76 8.92
N ASP A 32 -20.27 15.39 8.90
CA ASP A 32 -19.13 16.26 8.60
C ASP A 32 -18.53 16.03 7.20
N ILE A 33 -19.18 15.21 6.39
CA ILE A 33 -18.82 14.92 5.00
C ILE A 33 -20.02 15.24 4.09
N VAL A 34 -19.82 16.14 3.14
CA VAL A 34 -20.80 16.43 2.08
C VAL A 34 -20.36 15.74 0.80
N LYS A 35 -21.13 14.75 0.35
CA LYS A 35 -20.84 14.01 -0.89
C LYS A 35 -21.40 14.75 -2.10
N PRO A 36 -20.61 14.97 -3.17
CA PRO A 36 -21.12 15.49 -4.43
C PRO A 36 -22.00 14.44 -5.13
N SER A 37 -22.73 14.86 -6.16
CA SER A 37 -23.44 13.93 -7.06
C SER A 37 -23.00 14.22 -8.49
N PRO A 38 -22.34 13.28 -9.19
CA PRO A 38 -21.90 11.95 -8.73
C PRO A 38 -20.70 11.98 -7.74
N CYS A 39 -20.48 10.87 -7.01
CA CYS A 39 -19.37 10.68 -6.05
C CYS A 39 -18.72 9.30 -6.20
N ALA A 40 -17.46 9.18 -5.79
CA ALA A 40 -16.79 7.90 -5.54
C ALA A 40 -17.61 7.05 -4.55
N LYS A 41 -17.83 5.78 -4.89
CA LYS A 41 -18.68 4.87 -4.09
C LYS A 41 -18.14 3.47 -3.89
N LEU A 42 -17.20 3.02 -4.73
CA LEU A 42 -16.69 1.66 -4.63
C LEU A 42 -15.86 1.52 -3.35
N GLU A 43 -16.11 0.46 -2.61
CA GLU A 43 -15.37 0.05 -1.41
C GLU A 43 -14.88 -1.36 -1.66
N CYS A 44 -13.56 -1.59 -1.63
CA CYS A 44 -12.92 -2.88 -1.93
C CYS A 44 -13.43 -3.51 -3.24
N TRP A 45 -13.60 -2.64 -4.25
CA TRP A 45 -14.14 -2.95 -5.58
C TRP A 45 -15.60 -3.46 -5.60
N VAL A 46 -16.36 -3.25 -4.54
CA VAL A 46 -17.80 -3.53 -4.45
C VAL A 46 -18.57 -2.23 -4.52
N ASP A 47 -19.64 -2.19 -5.31
CA ASP A 47 -20.63 -1.11 -5.22
C ASP A 47 -21.55 -1.38 -4.02
N PRO A 48 -21.45 -0.60 -2.92
CA PRO A 48 -22.21 -0.85 -1.70
C PRO A 48 -23.73 -0.69 -1.89
N PHE A 49 -24.16 -0.04 -2.98
CA PHE A 49 -25.57 0.18 -3.30
C PHE A 49 -26.14 -0.82 -4.31
N SER A 50 -25.33 -1.77 -4.79
CA SER A 50 -25.77 -2.82 -5.72
C SER A 50 -26.54 -3.96 -5.05
N VAL A 51 -26.38 -4.12 -3.74
CA VAL A 51 -27.01 -5.15 -2.91
C VAL A 51 -27.45 -4.58 -1.57
N PRO A 52 -28.30 -5.25 -0.77
CA PRO A 52 -28.70 -4.76 0.54
C PRO A 52 -27.50 -4.46 1.46
N PRO A 53 -27.55 -3.40 2.30
CA PRO A 53 -26.41 -2.91 3.09
C PRO A 53 -25.63 -3.99 3.86
N THR A 54 -26.30 -4.89 4.56
CA THR A 54 -25.64 -5.98 5.31
C THR A 54 -24.86 -6.92 4.39
N LYS A 55 -25.41 -7.26 3.22
CA LYS A 55 -24.72 -8.11 2.23
C LYS A 55 -23.56 -7.38 1.56
N ALA A 56 -23.72 -6.07 1.32
CA ALA A 56 -22.64 -5.24 0.79
C ALA A 56 -21.47 -5.20 1.77
N LEU A 57 -21.74 -4.93 3.06
CA LEU A 57 -20.72 -4.86 4.11
C LEU A 57 -19.97 -6.19 4.27
N ASP A 58 -20.68 -7.32 4.25
CA ASP A 58 -20.07 -8.65 4.27
C ASP A 58 -19.18 -8.92 3.03
N ALA A 59 -19.62 -8.46 1.84
CA ALA A 59 -18.85 -8.62 0.61
C ALA A 59 -17.59 -7.75 0.62
N ILE A 60 -17.69 -6.51 1.08
CA ILE A 60 -16.55 -5.59 1.25
C ILE A 60 -15.54 -6.19 2.23
N GLY A 61 -15.99 -6.68 3.39
CA GLY A 61 -15.13 -7.33 4.38
C GLY A 61 -14.37 -8.54 3.82
N LYS A 62 -15.07 -9.42 3.08
CA LYS A 62 -14.46 -10.58 2.40
C LYS A 62 -13.45 -10.18 1.34
N ASN A 63 -13.78 -9.18 0.53
CA ASN A 63 -12.86 -8.68 -0.51
C ASN A 63 -11.62 -8.07 0.13
N LEU A 64 -11.76 -7.22 1.15
CA LEU A 64 -10.61 -6.63 1.85
C LEU A 64 -9.69 -7.70 2.44
N GLN A 65 -10.28 -8.73 3.07
CA GLN A 65 -9.50 -9.86 3.58
C GLN A 65 -8.75 -10.57 2.46
N ALA A 66 -9.41 -10.88 1.34
CA ALA A 66 -8.78 -11.53 0.21
C ALA A 66 -7.62 -10.70 -0.38
N GLN A 67 -7.78 -9.38 -0.47
CA GLN A 67 -6.72 -8.48 -0.94
C GLN A 67 -5.49 -8.53 0.00
N TYR A 68 -5.70 -8.48 1.32
CA TYR A 68 -4.62 -8.60 2.29
C TYR A 68 -3.94 -9.99 2.28
N GLU A 69 -4.70 -11.06 2.05
CA GLU A 69 -4.19 -12.42 1.90
C GLU A 69 -3.27 -12.55 0.68
N GLN A 70 -3.51 -11.79 -0.39
CA GLN A 70 -2.59 -11.72 -1.54
C GLN A 70 -1.24 -11.09 -1.18
N LEU A 71 -1.22 -10.13 -0.23
CA LEU A 71 0.03 -9.53 0.26
C LEU A 71 0.80 -10.46 1.22
N SER A 72 0.09 -11.17 2.11
CA SER A 72 0.66 -12.16 3.02
C SER A 72 -0.33 -13.26 3.36
N ILE A 73 -0.11 -14.44 2.79
CA ILE A 73 -0.90 -15.66 3.04
C ILE A 73 -0.73 -16.21 4.47
N ARG A 74 0.31 -15.79 5.21
CA ARG A 74 0.65 -16.36 6.53
C ARG A 74 -0.02 -15.62 7.67
N THR A 75 -0.48 -14.41 7.43
CA THR A 75 -1.11 -13.54 8.43
C THR A 75 -2.58 -13.97 8.60
N ARG A 76 -3.04 -14.11 9.85
CA ARG A 76 -4.45 -14.46 10.12
C ARG A 76 -5.29 -13.20 10.24
N TYR A 77 -6.24 -13.02 9.34
CA TYR A 77 -7.13 -11.85 9.34
C TYR A 77 -8.46 -12.13 10.04
N LYS A 78 -9.00 -11.09 10.68
CA LYS A 78 -10.36 -11.08 11.23
C LYS A 78 -11.06 -9.78 10.83
N GLN A 79 -12.28 -9.91 10.34
CA GLN A 79 -13.14 -8.81 9.95
C GLN A 79 -13.97 -8.35 11.15
N TYR A 80 -14.09 -7.03 11.31
CA TYR A 80 -14.92 -6.38 12.31
C TYR A 80 -15.73 -5.31 11.58
N LEU A 81 -17.00 -5.64 11.33
CA LEU A 81 -17.91 -4.89 10.47
C LEU A 81 -18.83 -4.04 11.36
N ASP A 82 -18.73 -2.72 11.22
CA ASP A 82 -19.39 -1.71 12.05
C ASP A 82 -19.35 -2.00 13.56
N PRO A 83 -18.17 -2.22 14.17
CA PRO A 83 -18.08 -2.68 15.54
C PRO A 83 -18.43 -1.59 16.57
N SER A 84 -18.83 -2.04 17.75
CA SER A 84 -18.94 -1.21 18.94
C SER A 84 -17.60 -1.02 19.68
N VAL A 85 -17.51 -0.02 20.57
CA VAL A 85 -16.31 0.23 21.40
C VAL A 85 -15.95 -1.00 22.24
N ASP A 86 -16.95 -1.66 22.83
CA ASP A 86 -16.75 -2.85 23.66
C ASP A 86 -16.13 -4.01 22.86
N GLU A 87 -16.61 -4.19 21.62
CA GLU A 87 -16.04 -5.16 20.69
C GLU A 87 -14.63 -4.78 20.30
N MET A 88 -14.38 -3.50 20.01
CA MET A 88 -13.06 -2.97 19.69
C MET A 88 -12.03 -3.25 20.78
N LYS A 89 -12.36 -2.90 22.03
CA LYS A 89 -11.53 -3.21 23.20
C LYS A 89 -11.28 -4.70 23.34
N LYS A 90 -12.33 -5.52 23.21
CA LYS A 90 -12.23 -6.98 23.35
C LYS A 90 -11.35 -7.61 22.28
N PHE A 91 -11.49 -7.23 21.01
CA PHE A 91 -10.67 -7.83 19.97
C PHE A 91 -9.23 -7.34 20.00
N CYS A 92 -8.99 -6.05 20.28
CA CYS A 92 -7.64 -5.49 20.37
C CYS A 92 -6.82 -6.19 21.46
N THR A 93 -7.39 -6.32 22.66
CA THR A 93 -6.73 -7.00 23.79
C THR A 93 -6.48 -8.49 23.51
N ASN A 94 -7.42 -9.19 22.87
CA ASN A 94 -7.26 -10.58 22.47
C ASN A 94 -6.20 -10.79 21.38
N LEU A 95 -6.10 -9.87 20.42
CA LEU A 95 -5.08 -9.93 19.36
C LEU A 95 -3.68 -9.77 19.95
N ARG A 96 -3.44 -8.76 20.81
CA ARG A 96 -2.15 -8.60 21.49
C ARG A 96 -1.81 -9.83 22.32
N LYS A 97 -2.74 -10.33 23.15
CA LYS A 97 -2.52 -11.54 23.96
C LYS A 97 -2.10 -12.75 23.11
N SER A 98 -2.68 -12.88 21.91
CA SER A 98 -2.38 -13.97 20.98
C SER A 98 -1.06 -13.77 20.23
N ALA A 99 -0.73 -12.54 19.86
CA ALA A 99 0.47 -12.19 19.10
C ALA A 99 1.75 -12.18 19.95
N LYS A 100 1.63 -11.99 21.27
CA LYS A 100 2.78 -11.85 22.19
C LYS A 100 3.68 -10.70 21.72
N GLU A 101 4.92 -10.99 21.34
CA GLU A 101 5.93 -10.05 20.85
C GLU A 101 5.90 -9.83 19.33
N GLU A 102 5.04 -10.57 18.60
CA GLU A 102 4.93 -10.43 17.15
C GLU A 102 4.05 -9.23 16.76
N ARG A 103 4.16 -8.81 15.49
CA ARG A 103 3.47 -7.63 14.98
C ARG A 103 1.98 -7.92 14.71
N VAL A 104 1.12 -6.98 15.11
CA VAL A 104 -0.31 -6.97 14.77
C VAL A 104 -0.58 -5.88 13.75
N LEU A 105 -1.34 -6.19 12.70
CA LEU A 105 -1.90 -5.22 11.76
C LEU A 105 -3.28 -4.77 12.27
N LEU A 106 -3.53 -3.47 12.31
CA LEU A 106 -4.87 -2.89 12.42
C LEU A 106 -5.14 -2.04 11.18
N HIS A 107 -6.11 -2.46 10.38
CA HIS A 107 -6.67 -1.64 9.32
C HIS A 107 -7.97 -1.02 9.85
N TYR A 108 -8.10 0.29 9.76
CA TYR A 108 -9.30 1.05 10.13
C TYR A 108 -9.76 1.88 8.93
N ASN A 109 -10.96 1.56 8.44
CA ASN A 109 -11.68 2.36 7.46
C ASN A 109 -12.81 3.10 8.18
N GLY A 110 -12.79 4.43 8.13
CA GLY A 110 -13.70 5.31 8.84
C GLY A 110 -14.63 6.12 7.94
N HIS A 111 -15.04 5.60 6.78
CA HIS A 111 -15.83 6.38 5.80
C HIS A 111 -17.28 6.64 6.20
N GLY A 112 -17.86 5.80 7.07
CA GLY A 112 -19.23 5.92 7.57
C GLY A 112 -19.35 6.58 8.93
N VAL A 113 -18.28 7.20 9.43
CA VAL A 113 -18.22 7.85 10.74
C VAL A 113 -17.56 9.23 10.61
N PRO A 114 -17.70 10.12 11.62
CA PRO A 114 -17.05 11.42 11.59
C PRO A 114 -15.53 11.34 11.48
N LYS A 115 -14.92 12.42 11.00
CA LYS A 115 -13.47 12.58 10.90
C LYS A 115 -12.80 12.48 12.28
N PRO A 116 -11.57 11.93 12.35
CA PRO A 116 -10.76 11.96 13.56
C PRO A 116 -10.53 13.39 14.06
N THR A 117 -10.59 13.58 15.37
CA THR A 117 -10.44 14.89 16.00
C THR A 117 -8.96 15.19 16.31
N ALA A 118 -8.59 16.48 16.38
CA ALA A 118 -7.26 16.89 16.84
C ALA A 118 -6.98 16.54 18.33
N SER A 119 -8.04 16.21 19.07
CA SER A 119 -7.94 15.67 20.44
C SER A 119 -7.42 14.23 20.48
N GLY A 120 -7.44 13.52 19.34
CA GLY A 120 -6.89 12.17 19.22
C GLY A 120 -7.93 11.08 19.43
N GLU A 121 -9.06 11.21 18.75
CA GLU A 121 -10.16 10.24 18.78
C GLU A 121 -10.46 9.72 17.37
N ILE A 122 -10.76 8.44 17.28
CA ILE A 122 -11.41 7.81 16.12
C ILE A 122 -12.83 7.41 16.53
N TRP A 123 -13.67 7.04 15.56
CA TRP A 123 -15.08 6.80 15.82
C TRP A 123 -15.49 5.37 15.48
N CYS A 124 -16.42 4.83 16.27
CA CYS A 124 -17.13 3.60 15.95
C CYS A 124 -18.61 3.77 16.32
N PHE A 125 -19.38 2.69 16.42
CA PHE A 125 -20.82 2.75 16.69
C PHE A 125 -21.16 2.33 18.12
N ASN A 126 -22.39 2.65 18.53
CA ASN A 126 -23.04 1.88 19.59
C ASN A 126 -23.77 0.66 18.99
N LYS A 127 -24.23 -0.27 19.83
CA LYS A 127 -24.87 -1.53 19.40
C LYS A 127 -26.14 -1.35 18.57
N HIS A 128 -26.75 -0.17 18.62
CA HIS A 128 -28.01 0.13 17.94
C HIS A 128 -27.84 1.09 16.76
N PHE A 129 -26.60 1.44 16.40
CA PHE A 129 -26.27 2.38 15.31
C PHE A 129 -26.99 3.73 15.39
N THR A 130 -27.28 4.21 16.62
CA THR A 130 -27.94 5.51 16.84
C THR A 130 -26.96 6.64 17.11
N GLN A 131 -25.73 6.32 17.51
CA GLN A 131 -24.70 7.28 17.88
C GLN A 131 -23.32 6.83 17.42
N TYR A 132 -22.52 7.80 17.00
CA TYR A 132 -21.08 7.64 16.85
C TYR A 132 -20.44 7.74 18.24
N ILE A 133 -19.59 6.78 18.57
CA ILE A 133 -18.92 6.71 19.87
C ILE A 133 -17.43 6.96 19.67
N PRO A 134 -16.83 7.94 20.37
CA PRO A 134 -15.41 8.23 20.24
C PRO A 134 -14.58 7.16 20.97
N VAL A 135 -13.45 6.81 20.36
CA VAL A 135 -12.42 5.93 20.91
C VAL A 135 -11.12 6.72 20.96
N SER A 136 -10.60 6.92 22.17
CA SER A 136 -9.30 7.57 22.37
C SER A 136 -8.18 6.74 21.74
N LEU A 137 -7.27 7.39 21.02
CA LEU A 137 -6.08 6.73 20.47
C LEU A 137 -5.15 6.22 21.58
N GLY A 138 -5.15 6.85 22.77
CA GLY A 138 -4.41 6.35 23.94
C GLY A 138 -4.97 5.02 24.47
N ASP A 139 -6.28 4.83 24.40
CA ASP A 139 -6.92 3.55 24.72
C ASP A 139 -6.57 2.49 23.67
N LEU A 140 -6.66 2.85 22.38
CA LEU A 140 -6.28 1.95 21.28
C LEU A 140 -4.82 1.46 21.40
N GLN A 141 -3.89 2.38 21.69
CA GLN A 141 -2.49 2.07 21.98
C GLN A 141 -2.37 1.09 23.15
N SER A 142 -3.12 1.33 24.22
CA SER A 142 -3.08 0.50 25.43
C SER A 142 -3.64 -0.90 25.18
N TRP A 143 -4.68 -1.04 24.36
CA TRP A 143 -5.30 -2.34 24.06
C TRP A 143 -4.46 -3.20 23.13
N LEU A 144 -3.87 -2.59 22.09
CA LEU A 144 -3.08 -3.30 21.08
C LEU A 144 -1.60 -3.44 21.42
N GLY A 145 -1.06 -2.60 22.31
CA GLY A 145 0.37 -2.63 22.66
C GLY A 145 1.31 -2.42 21.46
N SER A 146 2.48 -3.04 21.53
CA SER A 146 3.54 -2.99 20.52
C SER A 146 4.16 -4.38 20.35
N PRO A 147 4.70 -4.75 19.17
CA PRO A 147 4.74 -3.96 17.92
C PRO A 147 3.45 -4.04 17.10
N CYS A 148 3.08 -2.94 16.45
CA CYS A 148 1.91 -2.85 15.57
C CYS A 148 2.23 -2.18 14.22
N ILE A 149 1.40 -2.44 13.22
CA ILE A 149 1.28 -1.63 12.00
C ILE A 149 -0.17 -1.20 11.84
N TYR A 150 -0.39 0.09 11.60
CA TYR A 150 -1.70 0.70 11.47
C TYR A 150 -1.91 1.24 10.05
N VAL A 151 -3.10 1.01 9.50
CA VAL A 151 -3.56 1.59 8.24
C VAL A 151 -4.85 2.33 8.54
N PHE A 152 -4.88 3.64 8.30
CA PHE A 152 -6.02 4.51 8.53
C PHE A 152 -6.53 5.08 7.21
N ASP A 153 -7.64 4.52 6.72
CA ASP A 153 -8.36 5.03 5.55
C ASP A 153 -9.57 5.85 6.01
N CYS A 154 -9.35 7.15 6.14
CA CYS A 154 -10.38 8.12 6.48
C CYS A 154 -9.90 9.53 6.11
N SER A 155 -10.85 10.47 6.03
CA SER A 155 -10.53 11.89 5.91
C SER A 155 -9.92 12.41 7.22
N ALA A 156 -9.06 13.43 7.15
CA ALA A 156 -8.32 13.98 8.28
C ALA A 156 -7.45 12.95 9.05
N ALA A 157 -7.01 11.87 8.40
CA ALA A 157 -6.24 10.79 9.02
C ALA A 157 -4.90 11.26 9.63
N GLY A 158 -4.35 12.40 9.19
CA GLY A 158 -3.16 13.00 9.79
C GLY A 158 -3.32 13.36 11.27
N ASN A 159 -4.53 13.72 11.72
CA ASN A 159 -4.82 13.96 13.14
C ASN A 159 -4.54 12.71 13.99
N ILE A 160 -4.73 11.52 13.42
CA ILE A 160 -4.43 10.26 14.10
C ILE A 160 -2.94 10.15 14.36
N LEU A 161 -2.10 10.33 13.33
CA LEU A 161 -0.64 10.16 13.44
C LEU A 161 -0.04 11.16 14.43
N GLU A 162 -0.45 12.43 14.35
CA GLU A 162 0.03 13.48 15.25
C GLU A 162 -0.35 13.18 16.71
N SER A 163 -1.60 12.76 16.94
CA SER A 163 -2.09 12.41 18.27
C SER A 163 -1.43 11.12 18.80
N PHE A 164 -1.20 10.13 17.95
CA PHE A 164 -0.53 8.88 18.31
C PHE A 164 0.89 9.15 18.83
N LYS A 165 1.63 10.03 18.13
CA LYS A 165 2.96 10.49 18.53
C LYS A 165 2.90 11.22 19.87
N ARG A 166 2.00 12.20 20.01
CA ARG A 166 1.82 12.98 21.25
C ARG A 166 1.53 12.08 22.47
N PHE A 167 0.59 11.14 22.34
CA PHE A 167 0.25 10.22 23.43
C PHE A 167 1.38 9.25 23.76
N SER A 168 2.15 8.84 22.75
CA SER A 168 3.31 7.99 22.97
C SER A 168 4.38 8.72 23.78
N GLU A 169 4.76 9.94 23.37
CA GLU A 169 5.76 10.79 24.04
C GLU A 169 5.36 11.10 25.49
N GLN A 170 4.11 11.48 25.75
CA GLN A 170 3.60 11.72 27.11
C GLN A 170 3.79 10.49 28.00
N ARG A 171 3.47 9.30 27.50
CA ARG A 171 3.59 8.06 28.26
C ARG A 171 5.05 7.68 28.54
N TYR A 172 6.00 8.05 27.67
CA TYR A 172 7.43 7.86 27.94
C TYR A 172 7.94 8.76 29.05
N LEU A 173 7.55 10.03 29.02
CA LEU A 173 7.89 11.02 30.04
C LEU A 173 7.34 10.59 31.40
N GLU A 174 6.07 10.16 31.47
CA GLU A 174 5.45 9.71 32.73
C GLU A 174 6.12 8.44 33.31
N ASN A 175 6.64 7.56 32.45
CA ASN A 175 7.26 6.30 32.89
C ASN A 175 8.79 6.35 33.04
N ASN A 176 9.42 7.54 32.88
CA ASN A 176 10.88 7.73 32.92
C ASN A 176 11.66 6.73 32.03
N ARG A 177 11.12 6.40 30.86
CA ARG A 177 11.74 5.47 29.91
C ARG A 177 12.52 6.24 28.85
N PRO A 178 13.74 5.78 28.46
CA PRO A 178 14.52 6.45 27.41
C PRO A 178 13.77 6.41 26.07
N GLU A 179 13.87 7.47 25.26
CA GLU A 179 13.24 7.55 23.93
C GLU A 179 13.62 6.38 23.01
N SER A 180 14.81 5.79 23.19
CA SER A 180 15.25 4.59 22.47
C SER A 180 14.40 3.34 22.76
N SER A 181 13.49 3.40 23.73
CA SER A 181 12.50 2.37 24.04
C SER A 181 11.12 2.63 23.41
N ALA A 182 11.00 3.66 22.56
CA ALA A 182 9.79 3.98 21.82
C ALA A 182 9.24 2.75 21.06
N PRO A 183 7.91 2.56 21.00
CA PRO A 183 7.34 1.36 20.45
C PRO A 183 7.54 1.38 18.94
N LEU A 184 7.89 0.23 18.35
CA LEU A 184 8.16 0.05 16.92
C LEU A 184 6.86 0.05 16.07
N ASN A 185 5.98 1.01 16.35
CA ASN A 185 4.69 1.14 15.72
C ASN A 185 4.85 1.84 14.37
N ILE A 186 4.34 1.19 13.33
CA ILE A 186 4.31 1.73 11.98
C ILE A 186 2.91 2.23 11.72
N GLN A 187 2.76 3.38 11.08
CA GLN A 187 1.45 3.95 10.76
C GLN A 187 1.44 4.43 9.31
N LEU A 188 0.32 4.20 8.62
CA LEU A 188 0.03 4.68 7.28
C LEU A 188 -1.34 5.36 7.34
N ALA A 189 -1.41 6.63 6.97
CA ALA A 189 -2.63 7.43 6.93
C ALA A 189 -2.90 7.96 5.53
N ALA A 190 -4.17 7.93 5.15
CA ALA A 190 -4.60 8.28 3.80
C ALA A 190 -4.36 9.75 3.42
N CYS A 191 -4.41 10.67 4.38
CA CYS A 191 -4.37 12.11 4.11
C CYS A 191 -3.85 12.93 5.30
N GLY A 192 -3.58 14.22 5.06
CA GLY A 192 -3.19 15.19 6.08
C GLY A 192 -4.32 15.56 7.07
N PRO A 193 -4.00 16.24 8.18
CA PRO A 193 -4.98 16.58 9.24
C PRO A 193 -6.18 17.43 8.78
N ASN A 194 -5.98 18.24 7.73
CA ASN A 194 -6.98 19.16 7.20
C ASN A 194 -7.48 18.75 5.80
N GLU A 195 -7.17 17.54 5.36
CA GLU A 195 -7.51 17.05 4.02
C GLU A 195 -8.73 16.12 4.06
N THR A 196 -9.43 16.05 2.94
CA THR A 196 -10.56 15.12 2.73
C THR A 196 -10.21 14.17 1.60
N LEU A 197 -10.68 12.93 1.70
CA LEU A 197 -10.43 11.93 0.68
C LEU A 197 -11.03 12.34 -0.68
N PRO A 198 -10.40 11.94 -1.80
CA PRO A 198 -10.93 12.22 -3.13
C PRO A 198 -12.32 11.60 -3.35
N MET A 199 -13.24 12.39 -3.92
CA MET A 199 -14.62 11.96 -4.21
C MET A 199 -14.89 11.80 -5.71
N HIS A 200 -13.85 11.68 -6.53
CA HIS A 200 -13.99 11.58 -7.98
C HIS A 200 -14.76 10.31 -8.38
N PRO A 201 -15.87 10.40 -9.14
CA PRO A 201 -16.78 9.26 -9.41
C PRO A 201 -16.14 8.03 -10.04
N HIS A 202 -15.08 8.25 -10.83
CA HIS A 202 -14.36 7.16 -11.49
C HIS A 202 -13.30 6.51 -10.60
N LEU A 203 -13.10 6.97 -9.37
CA LEU A 203 -12.23 6.34 -8.38
C LEU A 203 -13.05 5.62 -7.30
N PRO A 204 -12.44 4.63 -6.61
CA PRO A 204 -13.04 4.09 -5.40
C PRO A 204 -13.04 5.12 -4.26
N ALA A 205 -13.98 4.96 -3.32
CA ALA A 205 -14.02 5.73 -2.08
C ALA A 205 -12.84 5.34 -1.17
N ASP A 206 -12.46 4.06 -1.15
CA ASP A 206 -11.27 3.52 -0.50
C ASP A 206 -10.03 3.58 -1.38
N LEU A 207 -9.75 4.75 -1.95
CA LEU A 207 -8.59 4.97 -2.82
C LEU A 207 -7.27 4.61 -2.14
N PHE A 208 -7.11 4.95 -0.87
CA PHE A 208 -5.89 4.64 -0.12
C PHE A 208 -5.75 3.14 0.09
N THR A 209 -6.79 2.48 0.60
CA THR A 209 -6.84 1.03 0.74
C THR A 209 -6.57 0.33 -0.59
N SER A 210 -7.24 0.73 -1.67
CA SER A 210 -7.05 0.21 -3.01
C SER A 210 -5.59 0.31 -3.48
N CYS A 211 -4.92 1.45 -3.23
CA CYS A 211 -3.48 1.59 -3.50
C CYS A 211 -2.64 0.60 -2.70
N LEU A 212 -2.96 0.40 -1.41
CA LEU A 212 -2.18 -0.46 -0.53
C LEU A 212 -2.42 -1.96 -0.76
N THR A 213 -3.61 -2.37 -1.18
CA THR A 213 -4.02 -3.79 -1.20
C THR A 213 -4.24 -4.34 -2.60
N SER A 214 -4.48 -3.48 -3.60
CA SER A 214 -4.69 -3.84 -5.00
C SER A 214 -4.00 -2.85 -5.97
N PRO A 215 -2.67 -2.64 -5.81
CA PRO A 215 -1.93 -1.57 -6.47
C PRO A 215 -2.01 -1.61 -8.00
N ILE A 216 -1.99 -2.79 -8.63
CA ILE A 216 -2.02 -2.91 -10.09
C ILE A 216 -3.38 -2.49 -10.65
N GLU A 217 -4.48 -2.93 -10.03
CA GLU A 217 -5.83 -2.58 -10.46
C GLU A 217 -6.05 -1.06 -10.42
N ILE A 218 -5.70 -0.41 -9.30
CA ILE A 218 -5.88 1.04 -9.18
C ILE A 218 -4.88 1.83 -10.04
N ALA A 219 -3.65 1.35 -10.22
CA ALA A 219 -2.68 2.01 -11.09
C ALA A 219 -3.13 2.01 -12.56
N LEU A 220 -3.63 0.88 -13.06
CA LEU A 220 -4.17 0.77 -14.41
C LEU A 220 -5.42 1.63 -14.61
N ARG A 221 -6.35 1.57 -13.65
CA ARG A 221 -7.55 2.41 -13.65
C ARG A 221 -7.21 3.89 -13.69
N TRP A 222 -6.30 4.33 -12.83
CA TRP A 222 -5.86 5.73 -12.77
C TRP A 222 -5.12 6.16 -14.03
N PHE A 223 -4.26 5.30 -14.59
CA PHE A 223 -3.51 5.56 -15.82
C PHE A 223 -4.46 5.89 -16.99
N VAL A 224 -5.49 5.07 -17.20
CA VAL A 224 -6.48 5.32 -18.27
C VAL A 224 -7.24 6.62 -18.04
N LEU A 225 -7.56 6.96 -16.79
CA LEU A 225 -8.24 8.21 -16.45
C LEU A 225 -7.37 9.46 -16.63
N GLN A 226 -6.04 9.32 -16.78
CA GLN A 226 -5.16 10.45 -17.04
C GLN A 226 -5.21 10.95 -18.47
N ASN A 227 -5.60 10.10 -19.43
CA ASN A 227 -5.61 10.48 -20.84
C ASN A 227 -6.80 11.42 -21.11
N PRO A 228 -6.56 12.71 -21.45
CA PRO A 228 -7.64 13.65 -21.73
C PRO A 228 -8.25 13.43 -23.11
N LEU A 229 -7.63 12.62 -23.98
CA LEU A 229 -8.09 12.33 -25.33
C LEU A 229 -8.95 11.06 -25.35
N PRO A 230 -9.96 10.98 -26.24
CA PRO A 230 -10.71 9.76 -26.45
C PRO A 230 -9.77 8.59 -26.80
N SER A 231 -9.66 7.64 -25.88
CA SER A 231 -8.93 6.40 -26.07
C SER A 231 -9.93 5.26 -26.32
N TYR A 232 -9.53 4.28 -27.12
CA TYR A 232 -10.27 3.02 -27.26
C TYR A 232 -10.21 2.18 -25.98
N LEU A 233 -9.30 2.50 -25.05
CA LEU A 233 -9.16 1.82 -23.76
C LEU A 233 -10.18 2.39 -22.76
N THR A 234 -11.04 1.51 -22.26
CA THR A 234 -11.98 1.85 -21.17
C THR A 234 -11.48 1.28 -19.84
N VAL A 235 -11.98 1.84 -18.73
CA VAL A 235 -11.73 1.30 -17.39
C VAL A 235 -12.15 -0.17 -17.30
N ASP A 236 -13.27 -0.55 -17.92
CA ASP A 236 -13.75 -1.94 -17.90
C ASP A 236 -12.84 -2.90 -18.65
N MET A 237 -12.15 -2.44 -19.69
CA MET A 237 -11.17 -3.26 -20.41
C MET A 237 -9.95 -3.55 -19.53
N VAL A 238 -9.38 -2.53 -18.87
CA VAL A 238 -8.15 -2.72 -18.07
C VAL A 238 -8.36 -3.59 -16.83
N MET A 239 -9.58 -3.59 -16.26
CA MET A 239 -9.93 -4.50 -15.17
C MET A 239 -10.06 -5.96 -15.61
N LYS A 240 -10.02 -6.23 -16.93
CA LYS A 240 -10.02 -7.58 -17.52
C LYS A 240 -8.66 -7.97 -18.09
N LEU A 241 -7.57 -7.31 -17.66
CA LEU A 241 -6.23 -7.65 -18.11
C LEU A 241 -5.94 -9.15 -17.86
N PRO A 242 -5.58 -9.93 -18.90
CA PRO A 242 -5.37 -11.37 -18.75
C PRO A 242 -4.25 -11.73 -17.79
N GLY A 243 -4.42 -12.83 -17.08
CA GLY A 243 -3.37 -13.45 -16.26
C GLY A 243 -3.64 -13.50 -14.78
N ARG A 244 -2.56 -13.77 -14.03
CA ARG A 244 -2.57 -13.84 -12.56
C ARG A 244 -1.35 -13.10 -12.02
N LEU A 245 -1.51 -12.41 -10.89
CA LEU A 245 -0.44 -11.62 -10.27
C LEU A 245 0.84 -12.42 -9.96
N GLN A 246 0.73 -13.74 -9.73
CA GLN A 246 1.90 -14.60 -9.45
C GLN A 246 2.59 -15.10 -10.71
N ASP A 247 1.93 -15.08 -11.87
CA ASP A 247 2.48 -15.60 -13.12
C ASP A 247 3.10 -14.50 -13.97
N ARG A 248 4.42 -14.35 -13.85
CA ARG A 248 5.24 -13.37 -14.56
C ARG A 248 5.22 -13.51 -16.08
N ARG A 249 4.70 -14.61 -16.63
CA ARG A 249 4.55 -14.79 -18.09
C ARG A 249 3.27 -14.16 -18.63
N THR A 250 2.32 -13.87 -17.75
CA THR A 250 1.07 -13.22 -18.12
C THR A 250 1.20 -11.70 -18.05
N PRO A 251 0.43 -10.93 -18.83
CA PRO A 251 0.47 -9.45 -18.78
C PRO A 251 0.30 -8.90 -17.36
N LEU A 252 -0.70 -9.41 -16.62
CA LEU A 252 -0.97 -8.98 -15.25
C LEU A 252 0.18 -9.29 -14.29
N GLY A 253 0.77 -10.49 -14.36
CA GLY A 253 1.88 -10.86 -13.49
C GLY A 253 3.21 -10.21 -13.87
N GLU A 254 3.43 -9.91 -15.15
CA GLU A 254 4.59 -9.12 -15.60
C GLU A 254 4.52 -7.69 -15.05
N LEU A 255 3.38 -7.00 -15.19
CA LEU A 255 3.20 -5.67 -14.62
C LEU A 255 3.38 -5.66 -13.09
N ASN A 256 2.85 -6.65 -12.38
CA ASN A 256 3.06 -6.79 -10.94
C ASN A 256 4.54 -6.92 -10.57
N TRP A 257 5.31 -7.64 -11.39
CA TRP A 257 6.74 -7.82 -11.18
C TRP A 257 7.54 -6.54 -11.48
N ILE A 258 7.21 -5.83 -12.56
CA ILE A 258 7.77 -4.52 -12.91
C ILE A 258 7.47 -3.50 -11.80
N PHE A 259 6.21 -3.43 -11.35
CA PHE A 259 5.77 -2.56 -10.25
C PHE A 259 6.60 -2.80 -8.98
N THR A 260 6.80 -4.08 -8.62
CA THR A 260 7.62 -4.46 -7.47
C THR A 260 9.08 -4.01 -7.64
N ALA A 261 9.66 -4.16 -8.83
CA ALA A 261 11.02 -3.74 -9.10
C ALA A 261 11.17 -2.22 -9.04
N ILE A 262 10.23 -1.46 -9.60
CA ILE A 262 10.23 0.00 -9.62
C ILE A 262 10.07 0.56 -8.20
N THR A 263 9.06 0.14 -7.46
CA THR A 263 8.80 0.65 -6.09
C THR A 263 9.94 0.33 -5.12
N ASP A 264 10.54 -0.87 -5.22
CA ASP A 264 11.71 -1.23 -4.43
C ASP A 264 12.96 -0.40 -4.81
N THR A 265 13.09 -0.05 -6.09
CA THR A 265 14.16 0.81 -6.61
C THR A 265 14.01 2.25 -6.14
N ILE A 266 12.80 2.81 -6.20
CA ILE A 266 12.50 4.15 -5.69
C ILE A 266 12.87 4.21 -4.20
N ALA A 267 12.38 3.24 -3.41
CA ALA A 267 12.67 3.19 -1.99
C ALA A 267 14.17 3.08 -1.68
N TRP A 268 14.92 2.26 -2.44
CA TRP A 268 16.35 2.09 -2.23
C TRP A 268 17.17 3.36 -2.54
N ASN A 269 16.72 4.15 -3.50
CA ASN A 269 17.43 5.37 -3.91
C ASN A 269 17.07 6.59 -3.07
N VAL A 270 15.85 6.62 -2.52
CA VAL A 270 15.35 7.76 -1.74
C VAL A 270 15.57 7.60 -0.23
N LEU A 271 15.43 6.38 0.31
CA LEU A 271 15.45 6.17 1.76
C LEU A 271 16.85 6.00 2.33
N PRO A 272 17.10 6.49 3.57
CA PRO A 272 18.28 6.09 4.34
C PRO A 272 18.36 4.57 4.48
N ARG A 273 19.59 4.02 4.49
CA ARG A 273 19.82 2.56 4.47
C ARG A 273 19.15 1.82 5.63
N ASP A 274 19.15 2.40 6.82
CA ASP A 274 18.54 1.77 8.00
C ASP A 274 17.01 1.75 7.91
N LEU A 275 16.42 2.86 7.45
CA LEU A 275 14.98 2.95 7.23
C LEU A 275 14.52 1.98 6.13
N PHE A 276 15.27 1.89 5.03
CA PHE A 276 15.00 0.91 3.97
C PHE A 276 15.05 -0.52 4.49
N LYS A 277 16.10 -0.89 5.26
CA LYS A 277 16.22 -2.23 5.86
C LYS A 277 15.02 -2.53 6.78
N GLN A 278 14.62 -1.58 7.60
CA GLN A 278 13.51 -1.71 8.53
C GLN A 278 12.17 -1.92 7.78
N LEU A 279 11.86 -1.09 6.78
CA LEU A 279 10.53 -1.08 6.16
C LEU A 279 10.40 -2.05 4.98
N PHE A 280 11.45 -2.24 4.17
CA PHE A 280 11.40 -3.00 2.92
C PHE A 280 12.04 -4.39 3.02
N ARG A 281 12.68 -4.74 4.14
CA ARG A 281 13.39 -6.04 4.30
C ARG A 281 13.06 -6.82 5.58
N GLN A 282 12.56 -6.19 6.63
CA GLN A 282 12.35 -6.85 7.93
C GLN A 282 11.12 -7.76 7.96
N ASP A 283 9.97 -7.27 7.47
CA ASP A 283 8.68 -7.95 7.48
C ASP A 283 8.05 -7.86 6.08
N LEU A 284 7.59 -8.99 5.54
CA LEU A 284 7.00 -9.07 4.20
C LEU A 284 5.73 -8.24 4.06
N MET A 285 4.88 -8.20 5.10
CA MET A 285 3.64 -7.40 5.08
C MET A 285 3.97 -5.91 5.05
N VAL A 286 4.88 -5.48 5.92
CA VAL A 286 5.34 -4.08 5.97
C VAL A 286 5.97 -3.68 4.65
N ALA A 287 6.84 -4.53 4.08
CA ALA A 287 7.48 -4.27 2.80
C ALA A 287 6.49 -4.21 1.63
N ALA A 288 5.42 -5.01 1.66
CA ALA A 288 4.34 -4.92 0.67
C ALA A 288 3.57 -3.60 0.80
N LEU A 289 3.13 -3.27 2.03
CA LEU A 289 2.38 -2.05 2.27
C LEU A 289 3.18 -0.79 1.94
N PHE A 290 4.48 -0.72 2.26
CA PHE A 290 5.29 0.45 1.93
C PHE A 290 5.64 0.59 0.45
N ARG A 291 5.87 -0.52 -0.28
CA ARG A 291 5.97 -0.45 -1.76
C ARG A 291 4.70 0.14 -2.36
N ASN A 292 3.55 -0.34 -1.89
CA ASN A 292 2.25 0.07 -2.36
C ASN A 292 1.88 1.50 -1.88
N PHE A 293 2.40 1.94 -0.74
CA PHE A 293 2.26 3.30 -0.23
C PHE A 293 2.94 4.33 -1.14
N LEU A 294 4.03 3.98 -1.83
CA LEU A 294 4.64 4.89 -2.81
C LEU A 294 3.69 5.19 -3.97
N LEU A 295 2.90 4.20 -4.39
CA LEU A 295 1.84 4.40 -5.38
C LEU A 295 0.71 5.28 -4.81
N ALA A 296 0.31 5.06 -3.56
CA ALA A 296 -0.67 5.90 -2.89
C ALA A 296 -0.19 7.36 -2.85
N GLU A 297 1.08 7.60 -2.50
CA GLU A 297 1.68 8.94 -2.51
C GLU A 297 1.57 9.60 -3.89
N ARG A 298 1.86 8.83 -4.96
CA ARG A 298 1.79 9.32 -6.34
C ARG A 298 0.37 9.64 -6.80
N ILE A 299 -0.56 8.72 -6.60
CA ILE A 299 -1.95 8.86 -7.09
C ILE A 299 -2.69 9.94 -6.30
N MET A 300 -2.66 9.86 -4.96
CA MET A 300 -3.49 10.71 -4.11
C MET A 300 -3.08 12.18 -4.17
N ARG A 301 -1.79 12.48 -4.38
CA ARG A 301 -1.31 13.87 -4.53
C ARG A 301 -1.93 14.58 -5.73
N ARG A 302 -2.28 13.86 -6.79
CA ARG A 302 -2.99 14.45 -7.95
C ARG A 302 -4.41 14.88 -7.62
N TYR A 303 -4.96 14.37 -6.53
CA TYR A 303 -6.28 14.71 -6.01
C TYR A 303 -6.19 15.52 -4.71
N GLN A 304 -5.13 16.31 -4.53
CA GLN A 304 -4.92 17.21 -3.38
C GLN A 304 -4.96 16.49 -2.02
N CYS A 305 -4.52 15.25 -2.00
CA CYS A 305 -4.54 14.40 -0.83
C CYS A 305 -3.12 13.84 -0.62
N LYS A 306 -2.51 14.10 0.52
CA LYS A 306 -1.14 13.72 0.86
C LYS A 306 -1.15 12.62 1.91
N PRO A 307 -0.96 11.35 1.52
CA PRO A 307 -0.75 10.28 2.48
C PRO A 307 0.44 10.56 3.40
N MET A 308 0.31 10.13 4.65
CA MET A 308 1.32 10.30 5.69
C MET A 308 1.75 8.94 6.23
N SER A 309 2.99 8.83 6.67
CA SER A 309 3.51 7.61 7.30
C SER A 309 4.30 7.92 8.56
N HIS A 310 4.35 6.95 9.46
CA HIS A 310 5.32 6.90 10.55
C HIS A 310 6.06 5.55 10.50
N PRO A 311 7.40 5.52 10.34
CA PRO A 311 8.28 6.67 10.11
C PRO A 311 7.93 7.46 8.83
N GLU A 312 8.25 8.77 8.82
CA GLU A 312 8.02 9.63 7.66
C GLU A 312 8.98 9.26 6.53
N LEU A 313 8.45 9.17 5.30
CA LEU A 313 9.26 8.97 4.10
C LEU A 313 9.55 10.32 3.42
N PRO A 314 10.74 10.52 2.86
CA PRO A 314 10.97 11.59 1.89
C PRO A 314 10.03 11.43 0.68
N PRO A 315 9.72 12.52 -0.06
CA PRO A 315 8.81 12.45 -1.20
C PRO A 315 9.30 11.52 -2.31
N THR A 316 8.42 10.65 -2.80
CA THR A 316 8.73 9.65 -3.85
C THR A 316 7.88 9.77 -5.11
N HIS A 317 6.84 10.61 -5.09
CA HIS A 317 5.82 10.71 -6.14
C HIS A 317 6.33 11.15 -7.52
N ASP A 318 7.37 12.00 -7.57
CA ASP A 318 7.96 12.54 -8.81
C ASP A 318 9.29 11.86 -9.19
N HIS A 319 9.59 10.68 -8.62
CA HIS A 319 10.82 9.97 -8.93
C HIS A 319 10.81 9.46 -10.40
N PRO A 320 11.90 9.64 -11.19
CA PRO A 320 11.93 9.29 -12.63
C PRO A 320 11.62 7.82 -12.96
N MET A 321 11.83 6.89 -12.03
CA MET A 321 11.42 5.48 -12.21
C MET A 321 9.91 5.31 -12.42
N TRP A 322 9.09 6.28 -12.03
CA TRP A 322 7.67 6.28 -12.38
C TRP A 322 7.43 6.48 -13.88
N ASP A 323 8.31 7.16 -14.61
CA ASP A 323 8.22 7.28 -16.06
C ASP A 323 8.44 5.91 -16.73
N SER A 324 9.35 5.09 -16.15
CA SER A 324 9.54 3.70 -16.59
C SER A 324 8.32 2.82 -16.30
N TRP A 325 7.58 3.10 -15.21
CA TRP A 325 6.32 2.42 -14.91
C TRP A 325 5.25 2.79 -15.93
N ASP A 326 5.09 4.09 -16.21
CA ASP A 326 4.09 4.59 -17.15
C ASP A 326 4.33 4.03 -18.56
N LEU A 327 5.59 3.99 -19.01
CA LEU A 327 5.95 3.37 -20.29
C LEU A 327 5.64 1.87 -20.32
N ALA A 328 5.96 1.13 -19.25
CA ALA A 328 5.67 -0.30 -19.18
C ALA A 328 4.16 -0.59 -19.21
N VAL A 329 3.36 0.23 -18.52
CA VAL A 329 1.90 0.16 -18.56
C VAL A 329 1.38 0.48 -19.96
N ASP A 330 1.86 1.55 -20.60
CA ASP A 330 1.45 1.93 -21.96
C ASP A 330 1.70 0.81 -22.97
N MET A 331 2.91 0.23 -22.97
CA MET A 331 3.28 -0.90 -23.82
C MET A 331 2.40 -2.13 -23.59
N CYS A 332 2.03 -2.42 -22.34
CA CYS A 332 1.15 -3.53 -22.01
C CYS A 332 -0.28 -3.26 -22.50
N LEU A 333 -0.82 -2.07 -22.23
CA LEU A 333 -2.20 -1.70 -22.54
C LEU A 333 -2.43 -1.49 -24.04
N ALA A 334 -1.40 -1.10 -24.80
CA ALA A 334 -1.47 -1.04 -26.26
C ALA A 334 -1.85 -2.39 -26.90
N GLN A 335 -1.49 -3.51 -26.26
CA GLN A 335 -1.80 -4.87 -26.73
C GLN A 335 -3.17 -5.38 -26.28
N LEU A 336 -3.78 -4.74 -25.27
CA LEU A 336 -4.97 -5.24 -24.58
C LEU A 336 -6.18 -5.50 -25.50
N PRO A 337 -6.56 -4.62 -26.47
CA PRO A 337 -7.70 -4.90 -27.33
C PRO A 337 -7.54 -6.20 -28.14
N SER A 338 -6.33 -6.44 -28.66
CA SER A 338 -6.01 -7.65 -29.41
C SER A 338 -6.03 -8.89 -28.53
N LEU A 339 -5.51 -8.80 -27.29
CA LEU A 339 -5.56 -9.90 -26.32
C LEU A 339 -7.00 -10.28 -25.94
N LEU A 340 -7.85 -9.28 -25.66
CA LEU A 340 -9.26 -9.51 -25.34
C LEU A 340 -10.04 -10.06 -26.55
N SER A 341 -9.71 -9.61 -27.76
CA SER A 341 -10.30 -10.18 -28.97
C SER A 341 -9.93 -11.65 -29.16
N ALA A 342 -8.69 -12.03 -28.85
CA ALA A 342 -8.22 -13.42 -28.93
C ALA A 342 -8.96 -14.33 -27.94
N GLU A 343 -9.16 -13.89 -26.70
CA GLU A 343 -9.93 -14.65 -25.68
C GLU A 343 -11.40 -14.85 -26.07
N ASN A 344 -11.97 -13.94 -26.86
CA ASN A 344 -13.36 -14.01 -27.34
C ASN A 344 -13.52 -14.75 -28.69
N GLY A 345 -12.56 -15.61 -29.05
CA GLY A 345 -12.62 -16.43 -30.28
C GLY A 345 -12.14 -15.71 -31.54
N GLY A 346 -11.45 -14.56 -31.39
CA GLY A 346 -10.72 -13.90 -32.47
C GLY A 346 -9.40 -14.58 -32.78
N THR A 347 -8.57 -13.91 -33.59
CA THR A 347 -7.23 -14.41 -33.95
C THR A 347 -6.36 -14.54 -32.72
N GLU A 348 -5.66 -15.67 -32.59
CA GLU A 348 -4.70 -15.91 -31.50
C GLU A 348 -3.56 -14.88 -31.56
N VAL A 349 -3.29 -14.23 -30.44
CA VAL A 349 -2.24 -13.20 -30.32
C VAL A 349 -1.33 -13.59 -29.17
N GLU A 350 -0.03 -13.71 -29.46
CA GLU A 350 0.99 -13.92 -28.45
C GLU A 350 1.32 -12.59 -27.76
N TYR A 351 1.33 -12.59 -26.42
CA TYR A 351 1.71 -11.42 -25.64
C TYR A 351 3.19 -11.09 -25.83
N LYS A 352 3.49 -9.84 -26.20
CA LYS A 352 4.86 -9.34 -26.28
C LYS A 352 5.26 -8.75 -24.93
N HIS A 353 6.23 -9.41 -24.30
CA HIS A 353 6.83 -9.00 -23.04
C HIS A 353 7.46 -7.61 -23.10
N SER A 354 7.38 -6.88 -21.98
CA SER A 354 8.03 -5.58 -21.83
C SER A 354 9.56 -5.67 -21.92
N THR A 355 10.19 -4.66 -22.53
CA THR A 355 11.65 -4.50 -22.60
C THR A 355 12.26 -3.93 -21.32
N PHE A 356 11.45 -3.59 -20.31
CA PHE A 356 11.85 -2.93 -19.07
C PHE A 356 13.12 -3.55 -18.44
N PHE A 357 13.13 -4.86 -18.18
CA PHE A 357 14.29 -5.48 -17.51
C PHE A 357 15.56 -5.44 -18.35
N ASP A 358 15.44 -5.59 -19.68
CA ASP A 358 16.60 -5.51 -20.57
C ASP A 358 17.18 -4.10 -20.67
N GLU A 359 16.32 -3.09 -20.69
CA GLU A 359 16.71 -1.67 -20.67
C GLU A 359 17.43 -1.32 -19.36
N GLN A 360 16.89 -1.76 -18.22
CA GLN A 360 17.49 -1.51 -16.91
C GLN A 360 18.83 -2.22 -16.73
N LEU A 361 18.99 -3.46 -17.22
CA LEU A 361 20.29 -4.14 -17.26
C LEU A 361 21.29 -3.42 -18.17
N THR A 362 20.81 -2.83 -19.27
CA THR A 362 21.66 -2.03 -20.18
C THR A 362 22.13 -0.75 -19.49
N ALA A 363 21.23 -0.05 -18.79
CA ALA A 363 21.59 1.13 -17.99
C ALA A 363 22.63 0.79 -16.90
N PHE A 364 22.46 -0.33 -16.20
CA PHE A 364 23.43 -0.82 -15.22
C PHE A 364 24.79 -1.14 -15.85
N GLN A 365 24.80 -1.75 -17.04
CA GLN A 365 26.02 -2.01 -17.79
C GLN A 365 26.74 -0.73 -18.23
N VAL A 366 26.00 0.31 -18.61
CA VAL A 366 26.57 1.63 -18.93
C VAL A 366 27.17 2.30 -17.70
N TRP A 367 26.56 2.13 -16.53
CA TRP A 367 27.15 2.60 -15.27
C TRP A 367 28.49 1.90 -14.99
N LEU A 368 28.54 0.57 -15.14
CA LEU A 368 29.78 -0.21 -14.96
C LEU A 368 30.89 0.19 -15.93
N SER A 369 30.56 0.49 -17.20
CA SER A 369 31.56 0.85 -18.20
C SER A 369 32.21 2.22 -17.97
N LYS A 370 31.49 3.14 -17.31
CA LYS A 370 32.01 4.47 -16.95
C LYS A 370 32.82 4.46 -15.64
N GLY A 371 32.84 3.34 -14.91
CA GLY A 371 33.54 3.17 -13.63
C GLY A 371 32.99 4.04 -12.50
N SER A 372 33.61 3.94 -11.31
CA SER A 372 33.24 4.69 -10.09
C SER A 372 33.47 6.21 -10.14
N VAL A 373 33.67 6.77 -11.34
CA VAL A 373 33.83 8.23 -11.56
C VAL A 373 32.63 8.99 -10.99
N SER A 374 31.45 8.38 -11.04
CA SER A 374 30.30 8.78 -10.24
C SER A 374 30.43 8.15 -8.84
N GLN A 375 30.71 8.95 -7.81
CA GLN A 375 30.65 8.51 -6.40
C GLN A 375 29.24 8.06 -5.96
N LYS A 376 28.22 8.17 -6.82
CA LYS A 376 26.86 7.72 -6.53
C LYS A 376 26.68 6.23 -6.86
N PRO A 377 26.01 5.46 -5.98
CA PRO A 377 25.70 4.06 -6.23
C PRO A 377 24.79 3.90 -7.45
N PRO A 378 24.83 2.75 -8.14
CA PRO A 378 23.96 2.50 -9.29
C PRO A 378 22.51 2.35 -8.86
N GLU A 379 21.64 3.14 -9.47
CA GLU A 379 20.20 3.15 -9.15
C GLU A 379 19.53 1.81 -9.46
N GLN A 380 20.02 1.08 -10.47
CA GLN A 380 19.44 -0.17 -10.97
C GLN A 380 19.74 -1.40 -10.10
N LEU A 381 20.55 -1.26 -9.04
CA LEU A 381 20.97 -2.41 -8.22
C LEU A 381 19.80 -3.26 -7.67
N PRO A 382 18.69 -2.67 -7.17
CA PRO A 382 17.53 -3.47 -6.74
C PRO A 382 16.83 -4.18 -7.90
N ILE A 383 16.82 -3.61 -9.10
CA ILE A 383 16.26 -4.24 -10.31
C ILE A 383 17.10 -5.47 -10.67
N VAL A 384 18.43 -5.37 -10.63
CA VAL A 384 19.32 -6.52 -10.85
C VAL A 384 18.94 -7.68 -9.92
N LEU A 385 18.67 -7.40 -8.64
CA LEU A 385 18.20 -8.42 -7.68
C LEU A 385 16.87 -9.04 -8.08
N GLN A 386 15.90 -8.26 -8.56
CA GLN A 386 14.63 -8.78 -9.06
C GLN A 386 14.83 -9.68 -10.28
N VAL A 387 15.73 -9.29 -11.18
CA VAL A 387 16.03 -10.04 -12.41
C VAL A 387 16.67 -11.40 -12.12
N LEU A 388 17.42 -11.56 -11.03
CA LEU A 388 17.95 -12.88 -10.62
C LEU A 388 16.85 -13.92 -10.40
N LEU A 389 15.64 -13.48 -10.05
CA LEU A 389 14.47 -14.34 -9.89
C LEU A 389 13.89 -14.80 -11.24
N SER A 390 14.26 -14.17 -12.36
CA SER A 390 13.93 -14.60 -13.71
C SER A 390 14.79 -15.80 -14.13
N GLN A 391 14.35 -16.58 -15.10
CA GLN A 391 15.23 -17.53 -15.80
C GLN A 391 15.85 -16.89 -17.06
N VAL A 392 15.09 -16.05 -17.77
CA VAL A 392 15.45 -15.50 -19.09
C VAL A 392 16.70 -14.62 -19.01
N HIS A 393 16.72 -13.64 -18.10
CA HIS A 393 17.81 -12.67 -18.00
C HIS A 393 18.83 -13.00 -16.90
N ARG A 394 18.73 -14.16 -16.24
CA ARG A 394 19.53 -14.51 -15.06
C ARG A 394 21.04 -14.49 -15.34
N SER A 395 21.45 -15.11 -16.44
CA SER A 395 22.87 -15.21 -16.81
C SER A 395 23.47 -13.81 -17.03
N ARG A 396 22.76 -12.95 -17.76
CA ARG A 396 23.16 -11.55 -17.98
C ARG A 396 23.25 -10.78 -16.67
N ALA A 397 22.25 -10.88 -15.80
CA ALA A 397 22.23 -10.20 -14.50
C ALA A 397 23.36 -10.68 -13.58
N LEU A 398 23.64 -11.98 -13.51
CA LEU A 398 24.77 -12.53 -12.74
C LEU A 398 26.11 -12.04 -13.26
N GLY A 399 26.30 -12.01 -14.59
CA GLY A 399 27.53 -11.50 -15.20
C GLY A 399 27.77 -10.02 -14.89
N LEU A 400 26.71 -9.20 -14.88
CA LEU A 400 26.81 -7.79 -14.50
C LEU A 400 27.02 -7.61 -12.99
N LEU A 401 26.36 -8.42 -12.15
CA LEU A 401 26.55 -8.39 -10.70
C LEU A 401 27.97 -8.79 -10.30
N SER A 402 28.55 -9.80 -10.95
CA SER A 402 29.96 -10.17 -10.74
C SER A 402 30.88 -8.98 -11.02
N LYS A 403 30.72 -8.35 -12.19
CA LYS A 403 31.50 -7.15 -12.56
C LYS A 403 31.34 -6.01 -11.56
N TYR A 404 30.16 -5.86 -10.96
CA TYR A 404 29.92 -4.86 -9.92
C TYR A 404 30.65 -5.18 -8.61
N LEU A 405 30.68 -6.46 -8.21
CA LEU A 405 31.36 -6.91 -6.99
C LEU A 405 32.89 -6.93 -7.13
N ASP A 406 33.40 -6.96 -8.36
CA ASP A 406 34.83 -6.87 -8.66
C ASP A 406 35.39 -5.43 -8.54
N LEU A 407 34.52 -4.41 -8.49
CA LEU A 407 34.88 -3.00 -8.23
C LEU A 407 35.07 -2.74 -6.74
#